data_AF-A0A966VW49-F1
#
_entry.id   AF-A0A966VW49-F1
#
_cell.length_a   1.000
_cell.length_b   1.000
_cell.length_c   1.000
_cell.angle_alpha   90.00
_cell.angle_beta   90.00
_cell.angle_gamma   90.00
#
_symmetry.space_group_name_H-M   'P 1'
#
loop_
_entity.id
_entity.type
_entity.pdbx_description
1 polymer ?
#
loop_
_entity_poly.entity_id
_entity_poly.type
_entity_poly.pdbx_seq_one_letter_code
_entity_poly.pdbx_strand_id
1 'polypeptide(L)'
;MLAALGKLGEPTLQEALAGSAQVLCAAPGTTVLGNAVFAQYLLLGGSDEELALYRSTDISLTALESVDPLRRLGEIAVSNAQPIARMTGDAAVRAWQGARSRSTVFNAAQLLGLASRMLEIAVAYALERKQFGRAIGSNQAVKHSLADVMVKLEFARPVVYAAAATMAPLRIAHAAVAAADAADRAARAAIQVHGAMGYSWEVDLQFYAKRAWALAGLNGGRSAQFAAVHQSLLHGELEAQWA
;
A
#
# COMPACT_ATOMS: atom_id res chain seq x y z
N MET A 1 9.70 15.25 3.45
CA MET A 1 9.26 15.62 4.81
C MET A 1 10.44 15.91 5.72
N LEU A 2 11.43 15.02 5.81
CA LEU A 2 12.63 15.26 6.65
C LEU A 2 13.37 16.56 6.29
N ALA A 3 13.54 16.87 5.00
CA ALA A 3 14.12 18.15 4.57
C ALA A 3 13.31 19.38 5.05
N ALA A 4 11.99 19.23 5.22
CA ALA A 4 11.13 20.32 5.71
C ALA A 4 11.24 20.53 7.23
N LEU A 5 11.83 19.58 7.97
CA LEU A 5 12.20 19.74 9.39
C LEU A 5 13.49 20.57 9.56
N GLY A 6 14.07 21.09 8.47
CA GLY A 6 15.26 21.95 8.49
C GLY A 6 16.50 21.24 9.05
N LYS A 7 17.40 22.03 9.66
CA LYS A 7 18.70 21.55 10.18
C LYS A 7 18.59 20.37 11.17
N LEU A 8 17.45 20.24 11.86
CA LEU A 8 17.21 19.16 12.82
C LEU A 8 16.89 17.82 12.15
N GLY A 9 16.34 17.85 10.93
CA GLY A 9 16.05 16.63 10.15
C GLY A 9 17.18 16.22 9.21
N GLU A 10 18.20 17.06 9.02
CA GLU A 10 19.25 16.86 8.02
C GLU A 10 20.16 15.66 8.31
N PRO A 11 20.63 15.41 9.55
CA PRO A 11 21.40 14.20 9.86
C PRO A 11 20.59 12.93 9.63
N THR A 12 19.33 12.90 10.10
CA THR A 12 18.42 11.76 9.86
C THR A 12 18.13 11.54 8.38
N LEU A 13 18.01 12.62 7.60
CA LEU A 13 17.85 12.53 6.16
C LEU A 13 19.09 11.92 5.50
N GLN A 14 20.29 12.32 5.90
CA GLN A 14 21.54 11.74 5.38
C GLN A 14 21.66 10.25 5.71
N GLU A 15 21.36 9.84 6.94
CA GLU A 15 21.34 8.42 7.34
C GLU A 15 20.30 7.62 6.52
N ALA A 16 19.11 8.18 6.32
CA ALA A 16 18.07 7.55 5.51
C ALA A 16 18.47 7.41 4.03
N LEU A 17 19.09 8.43 3.45
CA LEU A 17 19.59 8.41 2.07
C LEU A 17 20.78 7.45 1.90
N ALA A 18 21.62 7.32 2.92
CA ALA A 18 22.72 6.35 2.96
C ALA A 18 22.23 4.90 3.18
N GLY A 19 20.95 4.71 3.52
CA GLY A 19 20.36 3.39 3.82
C GLY A 19 20.75 2.84 5.20
N SER A 20 21.41 3.64 6.05
CA SER A 20 21.79 3.24 7.40
C SER A 20 20.68 3.44 8.44
N ALA A 21 19.60 4.14 8.07
CA ALA A 21 18.41 4.30 8.91
C ALA A 21 17.11 4.16 8.11
N GLN A 22 16.10 3.57 8.75
CA GLN A 22 14.72 3.54 8.27
C GLN A 22 13.88 4.55 9.04
N VAL A 23 13.14 5.35 8.28
CA VAL A 23 12.20 6.36 8.80
C VAL A 23 10.80 5.97 8.38
N LEU A 24 9.94 5.67 9.34
CA LEU A 24 8.52 5.42 9.08
C LEU A 24 7.70 6.66 9.32
N CYS A 25 6.63 6.80 8.56
CA CYS A 25 5.71 7.93 8.68
C CYS A 25 4.28 7.45 8.90
N ALA A 26 3.60 8.09 9.85
CA ALA A 26 2.29 7.66 10.33
C ALA A 26 1.29 8.81 10.33
N ALA A 27 0.02 8.49 10.04
CA ALA A 27 -1.06 9.48 10.11
C ALA A 27 -1.34 9.84 11.58
N PRO A 28 -1.90 11.03 11.85
CA PRO A 28 -2.41 11.36 13.18
C PRO A 28 -3.32 10.26 13.73
N GLY A 29 -3.08 9.87 14.99
CA GLY A 29 -3.83 8.80 15.67
C GLY A 29 -3.48 7.37 15.25
N THR A 30 -2.47 7.16 14.39
CA THR A 30 -2.02 5.80 14.05
C THR A 30 -1.24 5.20 15.21
N THR A 31 -1.75 4.10 15.78
CA THR A 31 -1.09 3.37 16.87
C THR A 31 -0.39 2.10 16.40
N VAL A 32 -0.68 1.60 15.19
CA VAL A 32 -0.06 0.39 14.65
C VAL A 32 0.61 0.67 13.31
N LEU A 33 1.88 0.31 13.20
CA LEU A 33 2.69 0.55 12.01
C LEU A 33 3.35 -0.73 11.51
N GLY A 34 3.39 -0.88 10.18
CA GLY A 34 4.19 -1.90 9.53
C GLY A 34 5.68 -1.56 9.63
N ASN A 35 6.48 -2.57 9.98
CA ASN A 35 7.92 -2.53 10.15
C ASN A 35 8.41 -1.60 11.27
N ALA A 36 7.55 -1.20 12.21
CA ALA A 36 7.90 -0.29 13.32
C ALA A 36 9.12 -0.76 14.11
N VAL A 37 9.21 -2.08 14.35
CA VAL A 37 10.31 -2.74 15.06
C VAL A 37 11.68 -2.61 14.41
N PHE A 38 11.75 -2.21 13.13
CA PHE A 38 13.00 -2.02 12.39
C PHE A 38 13.36 -0.56 12.16
N ALA A 39 12.44 0.36 12.43
CA ALA A 39 12.65 1.77 12.20
C ALA A 39 13.58 2.36 13.25
N GLN A 40 14.54 3.18 12.83
CA GLN A 40 15.37 3.99 13.74
C GLN A 40 14.62 5.28 14.13
N TYR A 41 13.75 5.76 13.24
CA TYR A 41 13.00 6.99 13.44
C TYR A 41 11.54 6.85 13.04
N LEU A 42 10.67 7.55 13.78
CA LEU A 42 9.24 7.61 13.55
C LEU A 42 8.82 9.06 13.36
N LEU A 43 8.21 9.37 12.22
CA LEU A 43 7.66 10.68 11.89
C LEU A 43 6.14 10.62 12.01
N LEU A 44 5.64 11.05 13.16
CA LEU A 44 4.26 10.88 13.58
C LEU A 44 3.48 12.19 13.40
N GLY A 45 2.26 12.08 12.88
CA GLY A 45 1.29 13.18 12.93
C GLY A 45 0.74 13.36 14.35
N GLY A 46 0.81 14.58 14.87
CA GLY A 46 0.20 14.97 16.14
C GLY A 46 -1.19 15.58 15.96
N SER A 47 -1.80 16.00 17.07
CA SER A 47 -2.92 16.96 17.04
C SER A 47 -2.45 18.32 16.50
N ASP A 48 -3.36 19.17 16.06
CA ASP A 48 -3.09 20.57 15.69
C ASP A 48 -2.07 20.77 14.55
N GLU A 49 -2.22 20.00 13.47
CA GLU A 49 -1.40 20.17 12.26
C GLU A 49 0.11 20.05 12.55
N GLU A 50 0.47 19.10 13.40
CA GLU A 50 1.85 18.84 13.78
C GLU A 50 2.41 17.58 13.10
N LEU A 51 3.68 17.65 12.68
CA LEU A 51 4.52 16.49 12.40
C LEU A 51 5.72 16.49 13.36
N ALA A 52 5.90 15.39 14.07
CA ALA A 52 6.95 15.21 15.06
C ALA A 52 7.82 13.99 14.73
N LEU A 53 9.13 14.21 14.71
CA LEU A 53 10.12 13.17 14.51
C LEU A 53 10.61 12.68 15.87
N TYR A 54 10.64 11.37 16.06
CA TYR A 54 11.12 10.70 17.26
C TYR A 54 12.15 9.64 16.90
N ARG A 55 13.07 9.36 17.81
CA ARG A 55 13.85 8.12 17.74
C ARG A 55 13.00 6.97 18.26
N SER A 56 13.08 5.81 17.62
CA SER A 56 12.29 4.64 18.02
C SER A 56 12.61 4.16 19.43
N THR A 57 13.84 4.36 19.92
CA THR A 57 14.25 4.03 21.30
C THR A 57 13.56 4.86 22.37
N ASP A 58 13.00 6.02 21.99
CA ASP A 58 12.37 6.94 22.92
C ASP A 58 10.86 6.68 23.03
N ILE A 59 10.33 5.79 22.18
CA ILE A 59 8.92 5.43 22.09
C ILE A 59 8.74 3.97 22.50
N SER A 60 7.63 3.65 23.18
CA SER A 60 7.28 2.26 23.46
C SER A 60 6.85 1.55 22.17
N LEU A 61 7.50 0.43 21.87
CA LEU A 61 7.23 -0.40 20.69
C LEU A 61 6.96 -1.84 21.09
N THR A 62 5.73 -2.30 20.84
CA THR A 62 5.31 -3.68 21.10
C THR A 62 5.09 -4.41 19.79
N ALA A 63 5.81 -5.51 19.54
CA ALA A 63 5.62 -6.32 18.36
C ALA A 63 4.22 -6.97 18.35
N LEU A 64 3.54 -6.93 17.21
CA LEU A 64 2.22 -7.53 17.01
C LEU A 64 2.27 -8.63 15.95
N GLU A 65 1.40 -9.62 16.12
CA GLU A 65 1.12 -10.60 15.07
C GLU A 65 0.38 -9.95 13.89
N SER A 66 0.66 -10.45 12.69
CA SER A 66 0.10 -9.93 11.45
C SER A 66 -0.50 -11.05 10.63
N VAL A 67 -1.62 -10.74 9.97
CA VAL A 67 -2.24 -11.62 8.97
C VAL A 67 -1.28 -11.88 7.81
N ASP A 68 -0.52 -10.87 7.37
CA ASP A 68 0.63 -11.04 6.48
C ASP A 68 1.89 -11.22 7.32
N PRO A 69 2.43 -12.46 7.49
CA PRO A 69 3.60 -12.71 8.33
C PRO A 69 4.87 -12.03 7.81
N LEU A 70 4.90 -11.64 6.53
CA LEU A 70 6.01 -10.91 5.94
C LEU A 70 5.92 -9.40 6.20
N ARG A 71 4.85 -8.93 6.85
CA ARG A 71 4.65 -7.55 7.30
C ARG A 71 4.61 -7.55 8.82
N ARG A 72 5.75 -7.25 9.45
CA ARG A 72 5.82 -7.19 10.92
C ARG A 72 5.11 -5.95 11.41
N LEU A 73 4.14 -6.10 12.30
CA LEU A 73 3.43 -4.95 12.87
C LEU A 73 4.06 -4.61 14.22
N GLY A 74 4.03 -3.33 14.57
CA GLY A 74 4.34 -2.87 15.92
C GLY A 74 3.33 -1.83 16.36
N GLU A 75 2.86 -1.99 17.59
CA GLU A 75 2.11 -0.97 18.31
C GLU A 75 3.08 0.08 18.84
N ILE A 76 2.74 1.36 18.66
CA ILE A 76 3.52 2.50 19.09
C ILE A 76 2.74 3.25 20.18
N ALA A 77 3.42 3.65 21.26
CA ALA A 77 2.85 4.51 22.29
C ALA A 77 3.83 5.61 22.71
N VAL A 78 3.40 6.86 22.55
CA VAL A 78 4.15 8.06 22.93
C VAL A 78 3.58 8.56 24.25
N SER A 79 4.27 8.33 25.37
CA SER A 79 3.81 8.78 26.69
C SER A 79 4.54 10.03 27.17
N ASN A 80 5.88 10.02 27.18
CA ASN A 80 6.72 11.12 27.70
C ASN A 80 7.94 11.41 26.83
N ALA A 81 7.93 10.98 25.57
CA ALA A 81 9.02 11.20 24.64
C ALA A 81 9.00 12.65 24.12
N GLN A 82 10.15 13.32 24.11
CA GLN A 82 10.29 14.60 23.43
C GLN A 82 10.72 14.38 21.98
N PRO A 83 10.11 15.05 20.99
CA PRO A 83 10.51 14.88 19.61
C PRO A 83 11.89 15.49 19.37
N ILE A 84 12.69 14.84 18.51
CA ILE A 84 13.99 15.37 18.06
C ILE A 84 13.83 16.55 17.10
N ALA A 85 12.70 16.61 16.39
CA ALA A 85 12.34 17.71 15.52
C ALA A 85 10.81 17.80 15.40
N ARG A 86 10.30 19.01 15.21
CA ARG A 86 8.87 19.29 15.06
C ARG A 86 8.64 20.30 13.93
N MET A 87 7.55 20.13 13.21
CA MET A 87 7.02 21.08 12.23
C MET A 87 5.52 21.23 12.47
N THR A 88 5.01 22.46 12.38
CA THR A 88 3.61 22.80 12.66
C THR A 88 2.98 23.62 11.53
N GLY A 89 1.65 23.72 11.54
CA GLY A 89 0.84 24.52 10.62
C GLY A 89 0.89 24.02 9.18
N ASP A 90 0.61 24.90 8.21
CA ASP A 90 0.47 24.53 6.80
C ASP A 90 1.66 23.76 6.23
N ALA A 91 2.89 24.02 6.71
CA ALA A 91 4.07 23.30 6.27
C ALA A 91 4.01 21.81 6.65
N ALA A 92 3.54 21.50 7.86
CA ALA A 92 3.29 20.14 8.33
C ALA A 92 2.21 19.46 7.50
N VAL A 93 1.08 20.15 7.28
CA VAL A 93 -0.05 19.65 6.49
C VAL A 93 0.39 19.29 5.08
N ARG A 94 1.08 20.22 4.39
CA ARG A 94 1.57 19.99 3.01
C ARG A 94 2.58 18.85 2.94
N ALA A 95 3.50 18.76 3.91
CA ALA A 95 4.47 17.69 3.95
C ALA A 95 3.78 16.32 4.10
N TRP A 96 2.85 16.22 5.05
CA TRP A 96 2.07 15.02 5.31
C TRP A 96 1.26 14.59 4.08
N GLN A 97 0.49 15.51 3.50
CA GLN A 97 -0.29 15.24 2.29
C GLN A 97 0.60 14.74 1.16
N GLY A 98 1.77 15.38 0.94
CA GLY A 98 2.72 14.93 -0.07
C GLY A 98 3.27 13.52 0.19
N ALA A 99 3.58 13.16 1.44
CA ALA A 99 4.01 11.80 1.77
C ALA A 99 2.90 10.77 1.63
N ARG A 100 1.68 11.09 2.09
CA ARG A 100 0.51 10.25 1.91
C ARG A 100 0.24 9.99 0.43
N SER A 101 0.27 11.03 -0.41
CA SER A 101 0.09 10.91 -1.86
C SER A 101 1.12 9.96 -2.48
N ARG A 102 2.41 10.11 -2.18
CA ARG A 102 3.46 9.19 -2.65
C ARG A 102 3.25 7.76 -2.14
N SER A 103 2.96 7.60 -0.85
CA SER A 103 2.67 6.30 -0.24
C SER A 103 1.50 5.59 -0.93
N THR A 104 0.43 6.31 -1.24
CA THR A 104 -0.72 5.78 -1.98
C THR A 104 -0.35 5.30 -3.38
N VAL A 105 0.47 6.05 -4.12
CA VAL A 105 0.97 5.62 -5.45
C VAL A 105 1.86 4.37 -5.31
N PHE A 106 2.79 4.35 -4.36
CA PHE A 106 3.64 3.18 -4.11
C PHE A 106 2.84 1.95 -3.71
N ASN A 107 1.80 2.10 -2.90
CA ASN A 107 0.90 1.01 -2.53
C ASN A 107 0.12 0.50 -3.76
N ALA A 108 -0.38 1.39 -4.61
CA ALA A 108 -1.06 1.01 -5.84
C ALA A 108 -0.14 0.22 -6.79
N ALA A 109 1.11 0.66 -6.94
CA ALA A 109 2.11 -0.08 -7.74
C ALA A 109 2.42 -1.47 -7.16
N GLN A 110 2.54 -1.60 -5.84
CA GLN A 110 2.73 -2.90 -5.18
C GLN A 110 1.52 -3.82 -5.40
N LEU A 111 0.30 -3.31 -5.25
CA LEU A 111 -0.94 -4.07 -5.50
C LEU A 111 -1.01 -4.58 -6.94
N LEU A 112 -0.61 -3.76 -7.92
CA LEU A 112 -0.53 -4.17 -9.32
C LEU A 112 0.48 -5.32 -9.54
N GLY A 113 1.64 -5.25 -8.90
CA GLY A 113 2.65 -6.32 -8.94
C GLY A 113 2.16 -7.61 -8.29
N LEU A 114 1.53 -7.52 -7.11
CA LEU A 114 0.93 -8.67 -6.42
C LEU A 114 -0.15 -9.34 -7.28
N ALA A 115 -1.04 -8.54 -7.86
CA ALA A 115 -2.10 -9.02 -8.73
C ALA A 115 -1.53 -9.76 -9.97
N SER A 116 -0.49 -9.20 -10.58
CA SER A 116 0.20 -9.82 -11.73
C SER A 116 0.82 -11.15 -11.33
N ARG A 117 1.52 -11.21 -10.19
CA ARG A 117 2.15 -12.43 -9.71
C ARG A 117 1.15 -13.53 -9.35
N MET A 118 0.02 -13.16 -8.72
CA MET A 118 -1.05 -14.11 -8.41
C MET A 118 -1.68 -14.70 -9.68
N LEU A 119 -1.85 -13.88 -10.74
CA LEU A 119 -2.31 -14.35 -12.04
C LEU A 119 -1.33 -15.35 -12.67
N GLU A 120 -0.02 -15.05 -12.67
CA GLU A 120 1.02 -15.95 -13.19
C GLU A 120 0.99 -17.31 -12.51
N ILE A 121 0.97 -17.32 -11.17
CA ILE A 121 0.93 -18.57 -10.37
C ILE A 121 -0.33 -19.37 -10.71
N ALA A 122 -1.48 -18.71 -10.82
CA ALA A 122 -2.75 -19.36 -11.17
C ALA A 122 -2.77 -19.92 -12.59
N VAL A 123 -2.23 -19.20 -13.56
CA VAL A 123 -2.12 -19.67 -14.96
C VAL A 123 -1.20 -20.88 -15.04
N ALA A 124 -0.03 -20.83 -14.40
CA ALA A 124 0.91 -21.96 -14.37
C ALA A 124 0.23 -23.23 -13.82
N TYR A 125 -0.40 -23.12 -12.65
CA TYR A 125 -1.14 -24.25 -12.07
C TYR A 125 -2.28 -24.74 -12.96
N ALA A 126 -3.02 -23.83 -13.60
CA ALA A 126 -4.13 -24.20 -14.48
C ALA A 126 -3.68 -25.00 -15.72
N LEU A 127 -2.46 -24.75 -16.20
CA LEU A 127 -1.87 -25.47 -17.33
C LEU A 127 -1.33 -26.85 -16.93
N GLU A 128 -0.77 -26.97 -15.73
CA GLU A 128 -0.16 -28.21 -15.24
C GLU A 128 -1.19 -29.18 -14.65
N ARG A 129 -2.14 -28.68 -13.87
CA ARG A 129 -3.09 -29.52 -13.13
C ARG A 129 -4.08 -30.17 -14.08
N LYS A 130 -4.15 -31.51 -14.05
CA LYS A 130 -5.10 -32.30 -14.84
C LYS A 130 -6.26 -32.84 -14.00
N GLN A 131 -7.50 -32.63 -14.47
CA GLN A 131 -8.71 -33.27 -13.95
C GLN A 131 -9.62 -33.63 -15.13
N PHE A 132 -10.41 -34.70 -15.00
CA PHE A 132 -11.28 -35.19 -16.08
C PHE A 132 -10.51 -35.40 -17.40
N GLY A 133 -9.29 -35.94 -17.30
CA GLY A 133 -8.45 -36.29 -18.45
C GLY A 133 -7.73 -35.13 -19.16
N ARG A 134 -7.87 -33.87 -18.71
CA ARG A 134 -7.27 -32.68 -19.37
C ARG A 134 -6.83 -31.63 -18.36
N ALA A 135 -6.01 -30.66 -18.81
CA ALA A 135 -5.61 -29.53 -17.97
C ALA A 135 -6.84 -28.71 -17.54
N ILE A 136 -6.91 -28.27 -16.28
CA ILE A 136 -8.05 -27.50 -15.77
C ILE A 136 -8.23 -26.16 -16.47
N GLY A 137 -7.14 -25.59 -17.00
CA GLY A 137 -7.14 -24.38 -17.82
C GLY A 137 -7.89 -24.54 -19.15
N SER A 138 -8.28 -25.76 -19.55
CA SER A 138 -9.18 -25.98 -20.69
C SER A 138 -10.66 -25.70 -20.37
N ASN A 139 -11.04 -25.62 -19.08
CA ASN A 139 -12.40 -25.32 -18.65
C ASN A 139 -12.70 -23.82 -18.81
N GLN A 140 -13.82 -23.50 -19.47
CA GLN A 140 -14.20 -22.12 -19.76
C GLN A 140 -14.35 -21.26 -18.50
N ALA A 141 -14.89 -21.81 -17.41
CA ALA A 141 -15.01 -21.09 -16.14
C ALA A 141 -13.64 -20.63 -15.59
N VAL A 142 -12.60 -21.46 -15.70
CA VAL A 142 -11.23 -21.11 -15.29
C VAL A 142 -10.66 -20.06 -16.24
N LYS A 143 -10.79 -20.26 -17.55
CA LYS A 143 -10.30 -19.29 -18.56
C LYS A 143 -10.92 -17.91 -18.37
N HIS A 144 -12.25 -17.83 -18.28
CA HIS A 144 -12.96 -16.57 -18.10
C HIS A 144 -12.55 -15.90 -16.80
N SER A 145 -12.47 -16.64 -15.68
CA SER A 145 -12.05 -16.03 -14.41
C SER A 145 -10.63 -15.46 -14.46
N LEU A 146 -9.68 -16.12 -15.14
CA LEU A 146 -8.32 -15.61 -15.27
C LEU A 146 -8.21 -14.48 -16.30
N ALA A 147 -9.02 -14.52 -17.36
CA ALA A 147 -9.13 -13.44 -18.33
C ALA A 147 -9.67 -12.16 -17.68
N ASP A 148 -10.68 -12.25 -16.81
CA ASP A 148 -11.20 -11.09 -16.08
C ASP A 148 -10.13 -10.42 -15.21
N VAL A 149 -9.26 -11.22 -14.58
CA VAL A 149 -8.12 -10.71 -13.80
C VAL A 149 -7.16 -9.95 -14.73
N MET A 150 -6.81 -10.53 -15.88
CA MET A 150 -5.94 -9.90 -16.86
C MET A 150 -6.54 -8.57 -17.34
N VAL A 151 -7.84 -8.53 -17.64
CA VAL A 151 -8.53 -7.30 -18.02
C VAL A 151 -8.40 -6.24 -16.92
N LYS A 152 -8.68 -6.57 -15.65
CA LYS A 152 -8.53 -5.63 -14.53
C LYS A 152 -7.10 -5.10 -14.38
N LEU A 153 -6.10 -5.96 -14.57
CA LEU A 153 -4.69 -5.58 -14.55
C LEU A 153 -4.36 -4.57 -15.65
N GLU A 154 -4.78 -4.84 -16.88
CA GLU A 154 -4.50 -3.98 -18.03
C GLU A 154 -5.20 -2.63 -17.94
N PHE A 155 -6.36 -2.55 -17.28
CA PHE A 155 -7.00 -1.26 -16.97
C PHE A 155 -6.35 -0.52 -15.79
N ALA A 156 -5.91 -1.22 -14.75
CA ALA A 156 -5.27 -0.60 -13.59
C ALA A 156 -3.88 -0.04 -13.92
N ARG A 157 -3.11 -0.76 -14.75
CA ARG A 157 -1.72 -0.45 -15.11
C ARG A 157 -1.50 1.00 -15.59
N PRO A 158 -2.18 1.49 -16.65
CA PRO A 158 -1.96 2.84 -17.16
C PRO A 158 -2.35 3.92 -16.14
N VAL A 159 -3.37 3.69 -15.32
CA VAL A 159 -3.80 4.65 -14.29
C VAL A 159 -2.76 4.79 -13.18
N VAL A 160 -2.15 3.67 -12.76
CA VAL A 160 -1.03 3.69 -11.79
C VAL A 160 0.17 4.46 -12.36
N TYR A 161 0.56 4.21 -13.61
CA TYR A 161 1.64 4.96 -14.25
C TYR A 161 1.32 6.46 -14.38
N ALA A 162 0.10 6.81 -14.77
CA ALA A 162 -0.34 8.19 -14.87
C ALA A 162 -0.32 8.90 -13.51
N ALA A 163 -0.74 8.23 -12.44
CA ALA A 163 -0.66 8.77 -11.08
C ALA A 163 0.78 9.00 -10.63
N ALA A 164 1.69 8.08 -10.95
CA ALA A 164 3.11 8.23 -10.65
C ALA A 164 3.77 9.37 -11.45
N ALA A 165 3.36 9.56 -12.70
CA ALA A 165 3.90 10.61 -13.57
C ALA A 165 3.44 12.00 -13.17
N THR A 166 2.16 12.18 -12.80
CA THR A 166 1.60 13.52 -12.55
C THR A 166 1.46 13.87 -11.08
N MET A 167 1.41 12.87 -10.19
CA MET A 167 1.10 13.05 -8.77
C MET A 167 -0.22 13.82 -8.51
N ALA A 168 -1.13 13.84 -9.48
CA ALA A 168 -2.40 14.56 -9.38
C ALA A 168 -3.36 13.83 -8.43
N PRO A 169 -4.01 14.52 -7.46
CA PRO A 169 -4.81 13.87 -6.41
C PRO A 169 -5.87 12.90 -6.92
N LEU A 170 -6.66 13.30 -7.93
CA LEU A 170 -7.68 12.44 -8.55
C LEU A 170 -7.07 11.18 -9.16
N ARG A 171 -5.96 11.30 -9.90
CA ARG A 171 -5.28 10.15 -10.52
C ARG A 171 -4.72 9.21 -9.48
N ILE A 172 -4.18 9.73 -8.37
CA ILE A 172 -3.71 8.93 -7.23
C ILE A 172 -4.85 8.13 -6.62
N ALA A 173 -5.99 8.77 -6.34
CA ALA A 173 -7.15 8.11 -5.77
C ALA A 173 -7.70 7.03 -6.72
N HIS A 174 -7.81 7.34 -8.01
CA HIS A 174 -8.23 6.37 -9.03
C HIS A 174 -7.25 5.18 -9.13
N ALA A 175 -5.95 5.43 -9.16
CA ALA A 175 -4.92 4.38 -9.21
C ALA A 175 -5.03 3.44 -8.00
N ALA A 176 -5.24 3.98 -6.80
CA ALA A 176 -5.39 3.19 -5.59
C ALA A 176 -6.61 2.28 -5.64
N VAL A 177 -7.77 2.80 -6.08
CA VAL A 177 -9.00 2.00 -6.25
C VAL A 177 -8.80 0.92 -7.31
N ALA A 178 -8.30 1.28 -8.50
CA ALA A 178 -8.14 0.37 -9.61
C ALA A 178 -7.16 -0.78 -9.28
N ALA A 179 -6.03 -0.47 -8.64
CA ALA A 179 -5.06 -1.48 -8.24
C ALA A 179 -5.57 -2.38 -7.11
N ALA A 180 -6.30 -1.84 -6.13
CA ALA A 180 -6.91 -2.64 -5.07
C ALA A 180 -7.97 -3.60 -5.62
N ASP A 181 -8.83 -3.14 -6.53
CA ASP A 181 -9.86 -3.98 -7.17
C ASP A 181 -9.23 -5.09 -8.03
N ALA A 182 -8.14 -4.78 -8.75
CA ALA A 182 -7.38 -5.78 -9.52
C ALA A 182 -6.74 -6.84 -8.60
N ALA A 183 -6.14 -6.41 -7.49
CA ALA A 183 -5.49 -7.32 -6.53
C ALA A 183 -6.50 -8.22 -5.79
N ASP A 184 -7.65 -7.70 -5.38
CA ASP A 184 -8.71 -8.52 -4.77
C ASP A 184 -9.26 -9.55 -5.77
N ARG A 185 -9.53 -9.14 -7.02
CA ARG A 185 -9.99 -10.07 -8.07
C ARG A 185 -8.95 -11.15 -8.36
N ALA A 186 -7.67 -10.79 -8.46
CA ALA A 186 -6.57 -11.72 -8.66
C ALA A 186 -6.44 -12.71 -7.49
N ALA A 187 -6.49 -12.24 -6.25
CA ALA A 187 -6.42 -13.10 -5.06
C ALA A 187 -7.54 -14.13 -5.04
N ARG A 188 -8.80 -13.69 -5.23
CA ARG A 188 -9.97 -14.59 -5.24
C ARG A 188 -9.89 -15.63 -6.36
N ALA A 189 -9.57 -15.19 -7.58
CA ALA A 189 -9.48 -16.07 -8.73
C ALA A 189 -8.35 -17.10 -8.57
N ALA A 190 -7.16 -16.64 -8.15
CA ALA A 190 -6.02 -17.51 -7.96
C ALA A 190 -6.27 -18.57 -6.89
N ILE A 191 -6.87 -18.18 -5.76
CA ILE A 191 -7.23 -19.11 -4.69
C ILE A 191 -8.25 -20.14 -5.19
N GLN A 192 -9.30 -19.67 -5.89
CA GLN A 192 -10.34 -20.56 -6.43
C GLN A 192 -9.77 -21.56 -7.44
N VAL A 193 -8.83 -21.14 -8.29
CA VAL A 193 -8.17 -22.02 -9.28
C VAL A 193 -7.36 -23.11 -8.61
N HIS A 194 -6.71 -22.83 -7.47
CA HIS A 194 -5.96 -23.82 -6.70
C HIS A 194 -6.85 -24.69 -5.78
N GLY A 195 -8.09 -24.27 -5.52
CA GLY A 195 -8.98 -24.95 -4.58
C GLY A 195 -8.43 -24.92 -3.14
N ALA A 196 -8.52 -26.03 -2.42
CA ALA A 196 -8.02 -26.11 -1.03
C ALA A 196 -6.52 -25.80 -0.89
N MET A 197 -5.72 -26.11 -1.92
CA MET A 197 -4.29 -25.82 -1.97
C MET A 197 -4.00 -24.31 -1.95
N GLY A 198 -4.92 -23.47 -2.44
CA GLY A 198 -4.78 -22.02 -2.42
C GLY A 198 -4.74 -21.41 -1.02
N TYR A 199 -5.16 -22.16 0.00
CA TYR A 199 -5.12 -21.77 1.41
C TYR A 199 -4.06 -22.53 2.23
N SER A 200 -3.32 -23.46 1.63
CA SER A 200 -2.32 -24.29 2.30
C SER A 200 -0.91 -23.70 2.17
N TRP A 201 0.07 -24.34 2.82
CA TRP A 201 1.49 -24.00 2.72
C TRP A 201 2.18 -24.61 1.50
N GLU A 202 1.45 -25.31 0.64
CA GLU A 202 2.01 -25.95 -0.55
C GLU A 202 2.30 -24.96 -1.68
N VAL A 203 1.65 -23.79 -1.66
CA VAL A 203 1.85 -22.72 -2.64
C VAL A 203 1.92 -21.38 -1.89
N ASP A 204 2.87 -20.54 -2.28
CA ASP A 204 3.09 -19.23 -1.69
C ASP A 204 1.95 -18.22 -1.91
N LEU A 205 0.87 -18.62 -2.60
CA LEU A 205 -0.24 -17.77 -3.01
C LEU A 205 -0.86 -17.01 -1.83
N GLN A 206 -0.99 -17.67 -0.69
CA GLN A 206 -1.54 -17.07 0.51
C GLN A 206 -0.74 -15.84 0.99
N PHE A 207 0.59 -15.80 0.81
CA PHE A 207 1.39 -14.64 1.17
C PHE A 207 1.06 -13.42 0.31
N TYR A 208 0.92 -13.63 -1.01
CA TYR A 208 0.54 -12.58 -1.94
C TYR A 208 -0.87 -12.05 -1.65
N ALA A 209 -1.84 -12.94 -1.40
CA ALA A 209 -3.21 -12.57 -1.09
C ALA A 209 -3.31 -11.79 0.24
N LYS A 210 -2.71 -12.31 1.32
CA LYS A 210 -2.68 -11.65 2.64
C LYS A 210 -2.03 -10.27 2.56
N ARG A 211 -0.92 -10.14 1.82
CA ARG A 211 -0.27 -8.86 1.59
C ARG A 211 -1.14 -7.90 0.80
N ALA A 212 -1.80 -8.36 -0.26
CA ALA A 212 -2.70 -7.52 -1.05
C ALA A 212 -3.84 -6.95 -0.19
N TRP A 213 -4.48 -7.78 0.64
CA TRP A 213 -5.53 -7.33 1.56
C TRP A 213 -5.01 -6.34 2.60
N ALA A 214 -3.84 -6.58 3.18
CA ALA A 214 -3.22 -5.67 4.14
C ALA A 214 -2.85 -4.31 3.53
N LEU A 215 -2.42 -4.28 2.26
CA LEU A 215 -2.11 -3.04 1.54
C LEU A 215 -3.37 -2.30 1.09
N ALA A 216 -4.42 -3.02 0.68
CA ALA A 216 -5.69 -2.45 0.24
C ALA A 216 -6.41 -1.66 1.34
N GLY A 217 -6.10 -1.92 2.62
CA GLY A 217 -6.61 -1.17 3.78
C GLY A 217 -5.82 0.09 4.12
N LEU A 218 -4.64 0.32 3.53
CA LEU A 218 -3.80 1.47 3.88
C LEU A 218 -4.37 2.79 3.34
N ASN A 219 -3.98 3.89 3.97
CA ASN A 219 -4.37 5.25 3.58
C ASN A 219 -5.90 5.43 3.44
N GLY A 220 -6.66 4.84 4.37
CA GLY A 220 -8.13 4.87 4.39
C GLY A 220 -8.81 3.85 3.48
N GLY A 221 -8.00 3.02 2.81
CA GLY A 221 -8.43 1.93 1.95
C GLY A 221 -9.34 2.37 0.80
N ARG A 222 -10.02 1.39 0.20
CA ARG A 222 -10.89 1.61 -0.97
C ARG A 222 -11.94 2.70 -0.73
N SER A 223 -12.59 2.71 0.43
CA SER A 223 -13.69 3.65 0.72
C SER A 223 -13.22 5.10 0.72
N ALA A 224 -12.10 5.42 1.38
CA ALA A 224 -11.58 6.79 1.40
C ALA A 224 -11.12 7.25 0.01
N GLN A 225 -10.47 6.37 -0.75
CA GLN A 225 -10.00 6.70 -2.11
C GLN A 225 -11.18 6.88 -3.08
N PHE A 226 -12.22 6.04 -2.97
CA PHE A 226 -13.43 6.19 -3.77
C PHE A 226 -14.18 7.48 -3.45
N ALA A 227 -14.26 7.85 -2.16
CA ALA A 227 -14.83 9.14 -1.75
C ALA A 227 -14.05 10.34 -2.33
N ALA A 228 -12.72 10.26 -2.35
CA ALA A 228 -11.87 11.29 -2.96
C ALA A 228 -12.12 11.43 -4.47
N VAL A 229 -12.23 10.31 -5.21
CA VAL A 229 -12.61 10.33 -6.63
C VAL A 229 -13.97 11.01 -6.80
N HIS A 230 -14.97 10.60 -6.01
CA HIS A 230 -16.31 11.14 -6.09
C HIS A 230 -16.36 12.65 -5.81
N GLN A 231 -15.65 13.14 -4.79
CA GLN A 231 -15.56 14.56 -4.49
C GLN A 231 -14.93 15.37 -5.63
N SER A 232 -13.80 14.91 -6.19
CA SER A 232 -13.15 15.59 -7.32
C SER A 232 -14.07 15.66 -8.56
N LEU A 233 -14.89 14.63 -8.81
CA LEU A 233 -15.86 14.62 -9.90
C LEU A 233 -16.99 15.63 -9.70
N LEU A 234 -17.55 15.71 -8.47
CA LEU A 234 -18.64 16.63 -8.17
C LEU A 234 -18.21 18.10 -8.12
N HIS A 235 -16.95 18.38 -7.81
CA HIS A 235 -16.43 19.74 -7.66
C HIS A 235 -15.65 20.25 -8.88
N GLY A 236 -15.67 19.53 -10.01
CA GLY A 236 -15.16 20.05 -11.29
C GLY A 236 -13.63 20.09 -11.44
N GLU A 237 -12.87 19.34 -10.62
CA GLU A 237 -11.40 19.33 -10.69
C GLU A 237 -10.82 18.64 -11.95
N LEU A 238 -11.69 18.15 -12.84
CA LEU A 238 -11.31 17.45 -14.08
C LEU A 238 -10.77 18.38 -15.17
N GLU A 239 -11.21 19.64 -15.24
CA GLU A 239 -10.90 20.54 -16.36
C GLU A 239 -9.41 20.98 -16.40
N ALA A 240 -8.70 20.90 -15.27
CA ALA A 240 -7.32 21.39 -15.16
C ALA A 240 -6.23 20.32 -15.48
N GLN A 241 -6.59 19.07 -15.75
CA GLN A 241 -5.62 17.94 -15.80
C GLN A 241 -5.45 17.30 -17.19
N TRP A 242 -6.11 17.82 -18.21
CA TRP A 242 -6.06 17.32 -19.60
C TRP A 242 -5.76 18.43 -20.64
N ALA A 243 -5.48 19.65 -20.20
CA ALA A 243 -4.88 20.72 -21.00
C ALA A 243 -3.35 20.68 -20.87
#